data_AF-A0AAE1W9I6-F1
#
_entry.id   AF-A0AAE1W9I6-F1
#
_cell.length_a   1.000
_cell.length_b   1.000
_cell.length_c   1.000
_cell.angle_alpha   90.00
_cell.angle_beta   90.00
_cell.angle_gamma   90.00
#
_symmetry.space_group_name_H-M   'P 1'
#
loop_
_entity.id
_entity.type
_entity.pdbx_description
1 polymer ?
#
loop_
_entity_poly.entity_id
_entity_poly.type
_entity_poly.pdbx_seq_one_letter_code
_entity_poly.pdbx_strand_id
1 'polypeptide(L)'
;MSHSVMILIAAVLLISSAATTSAFNVTRMLEQYPEFSEFNGLLSKTGLAAEVNRRRTVTVLALSAGHVGGLSSKTEDVQKRILSNHVVLDYYDTTKLNKLKNGKAVLTTLYQASGTADDQQGFINVIHNKEGHIIFGSAEKGSQMNSQLEGVVVAQPYNISILSISSPIIANGIDGNWTPMPPMSAPSPDAASSPTDDAPASAESPEVTVTDADAPSSDDTSPNPAEAPADSPNSPADAADAQQKSAAVVSGVSLAWTVALASLVAASL
;
A
#
# COMPACT_ATOMS: atom_id res chain seq x y z
N MET A 1 -36.60 -18.45 27.57
CA MET A 1 -36.70 -18.34 26.09
C MET A 1 -37.34 -19.62 25.58
N SER A 2 -38.41 -19.53 24.78
CA SER A 2 -39.04 -20.73 24.21
C SER A 2 -38.06 -21.43 23.25
N HIS A 3 -38.16 -22.76 23.15
CA HIS A 3 -37.31 -23.54 22.24
C HIS A 3 -37.40 -23.03 20.78
N SER A 4 -38.57 -22.53 20.39
CA SER A 4 -38.77 -21.89 19.08
C SER A 4 -37.93 -20.63 18.87
N VAL A 5 -37.73 -19.80 19.91
CA VAL A 5 -36.88 -18.60 19.85
C VAL A 5 -35.39 -18.99 19.79
N MET A 6 -34.99 -20.03 20.52
CA MET A 6 -33.62 -20.57 20.44
C MET A 6 -33.29 -21.12 19.04
N ILE A 7 -34.22 -21.86 18.42
CA ILE A 7 -34.05 -22.40 17.07
C ILE A 7 -33.97 -21.28 16.02
N LEU A 8 -34.78 -20.23 16.17
CA LEU A 8 -34.78 -19.09 15.26
C LEU A 8 -33.48 -18.28 15.36
N ILE A 9 -32.96 -18.06 16.58
CA ILE A 9 -31.66 -17.40 16.78
C ILE A 9 -30.52 -18.25 16.21
N ALA A 10 -30.54 -19.58 16.43
CA ALA A 10 -29.55 -20.50 15.87
C ALA A 10 -29.57 -20.51 14.33
N ALA A 11 -30.75 -20.49 13.71
CA ALA A 11 -30.90 -20.42 12.26
C ALA A 11 -30.37 -19.11 11.67
N VAL A 12 -30.64 -17.96 12.33
CA VAL A 12 -30.12 -16.64 11.90
C VAL A 12 -28.60 -16.57 12.04
N LEU A 13 -28.01 -17.16 13.10
CA LEU A 13 -26.56 -17.25 13.27
C LEU A 13 -25.88 -18.16 12.23
N LEU A 14 -26.52 -19.28 11.86
CA LEU A 14 -26.05 -20.19 10.82
C LEU A 14 -26.05 -19.54 9.43
N ILE A 15 -27.10 -18.78 9.10
CA ILE A 15 -27.20 -18.07 7.81
C ILE A 15 -26.21 -16.89 7.76
N SER A 16 -25.98 -16.20 8.88
CA SER A 16 -25.00 -15.09 8.97
C SER A 16 -23.55 -15.54 8.82
N SER A 17 -23.26 -16.82 9.06
CA SER A 17 -21.92 -17.40 8.94
C SER A 17 -21.58 -17.90 7.54
N ALA A 18 -22.55 -17.90 6.61
CA ALA A 18 -22.31 -18.17 5.20
C ALA A 18 -21.70 -16.94 4.52
N ALA A 19 -20.49 -16.56 4.92
CA ALA A 19 -19.67 -15.65 4.13
C ALA A 19 -19.45 -16.31 2.77
N THR A 20 -20.06 -15.77 1.72
CA THR A 20 -19.76 -16.14 0.34
C THR A 20 -18.32 -15.74 0.07
N THR A 21 -17.36 -16.62 0.34
CA THR A 21 -15.99 -16.44 -0.12
C THR A 21 -16.04 -16.63 -1.62
N SER A 22 -15.96 -15.54 -2.39
CA SER A 22 -15.62 -15.63 -3.80
C SER A 22 -14.21 -16.21 -3.89
N ALA A 23 -14.16 -17.49 -4.21
CA ALA A 23 -12.90 -18.18 -4.42
C ALA A 23 -12.44 -17.85 -5.85
N PHE A 24 -11.46 -16.96 -5.97
CA PHE A 24 -10.73 -16.78 -7.20
C PHE A 24 -9.58 -17.79 -7.30
N ASN A 25 -9.13 -18.05 -8.52
CA ASN A 25 -7.90 -18.80 -8.75
C ASN A 25 -7.03 -18.02 -9.74
N VAL A 26 -5.92 -17.48 -9.25
CA VAL A 26 -5.02 -16.61 -10.00
C VAL A 26 -4.46 -17.31 -11.24
N THR A 27 -4.16 -18.62 -11.17
CA THR A 27 -3.57 -19.33 -12.31
C THR A 27 -4.58 -19.54 -13.42
N ARG A 28 -5.83 -19.89 -13.06
CA ARG A 28 -6.94 -20.01 -14.02
C ARG A 28 -7.35 -18.69 -14.65
N MET A 29 -7.16 -17.59 -13.92
CA MET A 29 -7.39 -16.25 -14.46
C MET A 29 -6.31 -15.89 -15.47
N LEU A 30 -5.03 -16.10 -15.14
CA LEU A 30 -3.91 -15.81 -16.02
C LEU A 30 -3.80 -16.77 -17.22
N GLU A 31 -4.31 -18.01 -17.11
CA GLU A 31 -4.37 -18.98 -18.21
C GLU A 31 -5.13 -18.47 -19.45
N GLN A 32 -6.05 -17.51 -19.27
CA GLN A 32 -6.81 -16.90 -20.36
C GLN A 32 -5.98 -15.89 -21.17
N TYR A 33 -4.77 -15.56 -20.70
CA TYR A 33 -3.91 -14.52 -21.25
C TYR A 33 -2.51 -15.10 -21.53
N PRO A 34 -2.27 -15.63 -22.76
CA PRO A 34 -1.02 -16.31 -23.10
C PRO A 34 0.25 -15.48 -22.87
N GLU A 35 0.16 -14.15 -22.96
CA GLU A 35 1.25 -13.21 -22.73
C GLU A 35 1.77 -13.21 -21.28
N PHE A 36 0.99 -13.73 -20.31
CA PHE A 36 1.40 -13.89 -18.91
C PHE A 36 1.74 -15.34 -18.54
N SER A 37 1.84 -16.25 -19.52
CA SER A 37 2.08 -17.67 -19.29
C SER A 37 3.37 -17.96 -18.50
N GLU A 38 4.46 -17.24 -18.78
CA GLU A 38 5.72 -17.38 -18.05
C GLU A 38 5.57 -16.96 -16.58
N PHE A 39 4.97 -15.80 -16.33
CA PHE A 39 4.69 -15.32 -14.98
C PHE A 39 3.77 -16.28 -14.22
N ASN A 40 2.73 -16.81 -14.87
CA ASN A 40 1.84 -17.80 -14.28
C ASN A 40 2.58 -19.12 -13.93
N GLY A 41 3.50 -19.54 -14.80
CA GLY A 41 4.40 -20.67 -14.56
C GLY A 41 5.28 -20.45 -13.33
N LEU A 42 5.85 -19.25 -13.17
CA LEU A 42 6.66 -18.89 -11.99
C LEU A 42 5.83 -18.86 -10.70
N LEU A 43 4.61 -18.32 -10.72
CA LEU A 43 3.70 -18.36 -9.57
C LEU A 43 3.39 -19.79 -9.13
N SER A 44 3.20 -20.69 -10.09
CA SER A 44 2.92 -22.10 -9.84
C SER A 44 4.15 -22.83 -9.28
N LYS A 45 5.31 -22.65 -9.94
CA LYS A 45 6.58 -23.27 -9.56
C LYS A 45 6.99 -22.93 -8.13
N THR A 46 6.90 -21.66 -7.75
CA THR A 46 7.29 -21.16 -6.41
C THR A 46 6.25 -21.46 -5.31
N GLY A 47 5.11 -22.05 -5.67
CA GLY A 47 3.97 -22.27 -4.76
C GLY A 47 3.21 -21.00 -4.38
N LEU A 48 3.60 -19.83 -4.89
CA LEU A 48 2.98 -18.55 -4.56
C LEU A 48 1.53 -18.47 -5.02
N ALA A 49 1.17 -19.14 -6.12
CA ALA A 49 -0.20 -19.26 -6.59
C ALA A 49 -1.17 -19.76 -5.48
N ALA A 50 -0.74 -20.76 -4.70
CA ALA A 50 -1.54 -21.29 -3.61
C ALA A 50 -1.67 -20.28 -2.46
N GLU A 51 -0.65 -19.47 -2.20
CA GLU A 51 -0.70 -18.42 -1.19
C GLU A 51 -1.63 -17.28 -1.59
N VAL A 52 -1.59 -16.86 -2.86
CA VAL A 52 -2.48 -15.85 -3.44
C VAL A 52 -3.93 -16.30 -3.37
N ASN A 53 -4.22 -17.55 -3.76
CA ASN A 53 -5.57 -18.11 -3.77
C ASN A 53 -6.21 -18.26 -2.37
N ARG A 54 -5.41 -18.21 -1.29
CA ARG A 54 -5.93 -18.21 0.09
C ARG A 54 -6.28 -16.81 0.60
N ARG A 55 -6.00 -15.75 -0.15
CA ARG A 55 -6.33 -14.38 0.23
C ARG A 55 -7.78 -14.06 -0.10
N ARG A 56 -8.41 -13.26 0.76
CA ARG A 56 -9.78 -12.74 0.53
C ARG A 56 -9.77 -11.57 -0.45
N THR A 57 -8.70 -10.78 -0.37
CA THR A 57 -8.50 -9.54 -1.09
C THR A 57 -7.02 -9.45 -1.47
N VAL A 58 -6.72 -9.19 -2.74
CA VAL A 58 -5.34 -9.13 -3.24
C VAL A 58 -5.26 -8.33 -4.54
N THR A 59 -4.11 -7.69 -4.79
CA THR A 59 -3.74 -7.18 -6.12
C THR A 59 -2.46 -7.83 -6.58
N VAL A 60 -2.47 -8.41 -7.78
CA VAL A 60 -1.31 -9.04 -8.41
C VAL A 60 -0.78 -8.12 -9.50
N LEU A 61 0.48 -7.72 -9.38
CA LEU A 61 1.20 -6.97 -10.41
C LEU A 61 1.87 -7.98 -11.34
N ALA A 62 1.24 -8.24 -12.48
CA ALA A 62 1.65 -9.25 -13.44
C ALA A 62 2.65 -8.67 -14.45
N LEU A 63 3.61 -9.52 -14.85
CA LEU A 63 4.61 -9.22 -15.87
C LEU A 63 4.28 -10.04 -17.11
N SER A 64 4.15 -9.38 -18.26
CA SER A 64 4.06 -10.08 -19.55
C SER A 64 5.43 -10.66 -19.94
N ALA A 65 5.47 -11.59 -20.89
CA ALA A 65 6.68 -12.31 -21.29
C ALA A 65 7.87 -11.39 -21.65
N GLY A 66 7.61 -10.18 -22.20
CA GLY A 66 8.65 -9.20 -22.50
C GLY A 66 9.26 -8.51 -21.26
N HIS A 67 8.58 -8.59 -20.12
CA HIS A 67 8.92 -7.84 -18.90
C HIS A 67 9.33 -8.75 -17.73
N VAL A 68 9.22 -10.07 -17.82
CA VAL A 68 9.71 -10.99 -16.76
C VAL A 68 11.22 -10.82 -16.54
N GLY A 69 11.97 -10.47 -17.58
CA GLY A 69 13.39 -10.12 -17.51
C GLY A 69 14.26 -11.25 -16.96
N GLY A 70 15.31 -10.90 -16.23
CA GLY A 70 16.25 -11.86 -15.62
C GLY A 70 15.70 -12.64 -14.42
N LEU A 71 14.40 -12.53 -14.10
CA LEU A 71 13.78 -13.20 -12.97
C LEU A 71 13.85 -14.73 -13.10
N SER A 72 13.58 -15.26 -14.29
CA SER A 72 13.57 -16.69 -14.58
C SER A 72 14.94 -17.36 -14.40
N SER A 73 16.03 -16.58 -14.44
CA SER A 73 17.40 -17.07 -14.24
C SER A 73 17.86 -17.08 -12.78
N LYS A 74 17.06 -16.53 -11.85
CA LYS A 74 17.37 -16.53 -10.41
C LYS A 74 17.05 -17.88 -9.76
N THR A 75 17.56 -18.12 -8.55
CA THR A 75 17.19 -19.29 -7.75
C THR A 75 15.71 -19.22 -7.35
N GLU A 76 15.08 -20.38 -7.11
CA GLU A 76 13.65 -20.46 -6.82
C GLU A 76 13.25 -19.67 -5.56
N ASP A 77 14.09 -19.68 -4.53
CA ASP A 77 13.86 -18.88 -3.32
C ASP A 77 13.80 -17.38 -3.63
N VAL A 78 14.74 -16.89 -4.45
CA VAL A 78 14.79 -15.48 -4.84
C VAL A 78 13.63 -15.15 -5.78
N GLN A 79 13.27 -16.05 -6.70
CA GLN A 79 12.05 -15.92 -7.52
C GLN A 79 10.83 -15.75 -6.62
N LYS A 80 10.67 -16.61 -5.61
CA LYS A 80 9.55 -16.55 -4.68
C LYS A 80 9.49 -15.22 -3.94
N ARG A 81 10.62 -14.73 -3.42
CA ARG A 81 10.68 -13.42 -2.73
C ARG A 81 10.28 -12.27 -3.65
N ILE A 82 10.87 -12.21 -4.85
CA ILE A 82 10.55 -11.15 -5.83
C ILE A 82 9.07 -11.22 -6.24
N LEU A 83 8.56 -12.40 -6.59
CA LEU A 83 7.16 -12.58 -6.96
C LEU A 83 6.21 -12.26 -5.80
N SER A 84 6.58 -12.58 -4.56
CA SER A 84 5.81 -12.21 -3.37
C SER A 84 5.72 -10.69 -3.21
N ASN A 85 6.74 -9.95 -3.64
CA ASN A 85 6.69 -8.50 -3.66
C ASN A 85 5.70 -7.98 -4.71
N HIS A 86 5.46 -8.72 -5.79
CA HIS A 86 4.47 -8.35 -6.81
C HIS A 86 3.01 -8.60 -6.38
N VAL A 87 2.78 -9.14 -5.18
CA VAL A 87 1.44 -9.41 -4.68
C VAL A 87 1.13 -8.48 -3.52
N VAL A 88 0.27 -7.49 -3.75
CA VAL A 88 -0.22 -6.52 -2.76
C VAL A 88 -1.38 -7.11 -1.98
N LEU A 89 -1.40 -6.92 -0.66
CA LEU A 89 -2.36 -7.53 0.26
C LEU A 89 -3.77 -6.92 0.24
N ASP A 90 -3.93 -5.73 -0.33
CA ASP A 90 -5.22 -5.03 -0.45
C ASP A 90 -5.61 -4.89 -1.93
N TYR A 91 -6.88 -4.63 -2.18
CA TYR A 91 -7.43 -4.47 -3.52
C TYR A 91 -7.16 -3.07 -4.04
N TYR A 92 -6.47 -3.01 -5.16
CA TYR A 92 -6.23 -1.84 -5.98
C TYR A 92 -6.55 -2.15 -7.44
N ASP A 93 -7.47 -1.38 -7.99
CA ASP A 93 -7.72 -1.27 -9.41
C ASP A 93 -7.24 0.08 -9.93
N THR A 94 -7.35 0.28 -11.24
CA THR A 94 -6.96 1.54 -11.88
C THR A 94 -7.74 2.73 -11.34
N THR A 95 -8.99 2.56 -10.92
CA THR A 95 -9.79 3.65 -10.36
C THR A 95 -9.26 4.09 -8.99
N LYS A 96 -8.95 3.13 -8.09
CA LYS A 96 -8.38 3.40 -6.77
C LYS A 96 -6.97 4.00 -6.90
N LEU A 97 -6.17 3.49 -7.83
CA LEU A 97 -4.81 3.99 -8.09
C LEU A 97 -4.79 5.39 -8.73
N ASN A 98 -5.75 5.72 -9.59
CA ASN A 98 -5.87 7.08 -10.15
C ASN A 98 -6.39 8.09 -9.11
N LYS A 99 -7.08 7.63 -8.06
CA LYS A 99 -7.65 8.48 -7.00
C LYS A 99 -6.79 8.55 -5.74
N LEU A 100 -5.51 8.17 -5.82
CA LEU A 100 -4.60 8.25 -4.69
C LEU A 100 -4.46 9.69 -4.19
N LYS A 101 -4.53 9.86 -2.87
CA LYS A 101 -4.32 11.17 -2.25
C LYS A 101 -2.89 11.63 -2.53
N ASN A 102 -2.73 12.87 -3.01
CA ASN A 102 -1.44 13.44 -3.40
C ASN A 102 -0.70 12.63 -4.48
N GLY A 103 -1.42 11.80 -5.25
CA GLY A 103 -0.85 10.96 -6.30
C GLY A 103 0.18 9.95 -5.81
N LYS A 104 0.14 9.55 -4.54
CA LYS A 104 1.11 8.61 -3.96
C LYS A 104 0.50 7.66 -2.95
N ALA A 105 1.08 6.46 -2.84
CA ALA A 105 0.75 5.48 -1.82
C ALA A 105 1.93 4.54 -1.54
N VAL A 106 1.90 3.91 -0.37
CA VAL A 106 2.78 2.80 -0.01
C VAL A 106 1.92 1.56 0.20
N LEU A 107 2.25 0.47 -0.49
CA LEU A 107 1.47 -0.76 -0.53
C LEU A 107 2.22 -1.88 0.17
N THR A 108 1.53 -2.60 1.04
CA THR A 108 2.09 -3.78 1.72
C THR A 108 1.92 -5.03 0.86
N THR A 109 2.98 -5.82 0.72
CA THR A 109 2.98 -7.01 -0.14
C THR A 109 2.99 -8.32 0.66
N LEU A 110 2.82 -9.45 -0.03
CA LEU A 110 3.03 -10.78 0.56
C LEU A 110 4.46 -10.95 1.06
N TYR A 111 5.45 -10.33 0.40
CA TYR A 111 6.84 -10.42 0.85
C TYR A 111 7.00 -9.80 2.25
N GLN A 112 6.39 -8.64 2.51
CA GLN A 112 6.37 -8.07 3.86
C GLN A 112 5.66 -8.98 4.86
N ALA A 113 4.48 -9.49 4.49
CA ALA A 113 3.68 -10.33 5.38
C ALA A 113 4.29 -11.71 5.65
N SER A 114 5.28 -12.13 4.87
CA SER A 114 6.02 -13.37 5.12
C SER A 114 6.91 -13.29 6.37
N GLY A 115 7.28 -12.07 6.80
CA GLY A 115 8.21 -11.84 7.91
C GLY A 115 9.67 -12.06 7.56
N THR A 116 10.00 -12.41 6.31
CA THR A 116 11.40 -12.56 5.85
C THR A 116 11.96 -11.32 5.17
N ALA A 117 11.13 -10.31 4.93
CA ALA A 117 11.56 -9.05 4.34
C ALA A 117 12.30 -8.21 5.38
N ASP A 118 13.45 -7.67 5.00
CA ASP A 118 14.18 -6.69 5.80
C ASP A 118 13.66 -5.28 5.51
N ASP A 119 13.65 -4.42 6.53
CA ASP A 119 13.28 -3.00 6.43
C ASP A 119 12.02 -2.73 5.58
N GLN A 120 12.18 -2.08 4.41
CA GLN A 120 11.10 -1.71 3.51
C GLN A 120 11.08 -2.52 2.21
N GLN A 121 11.80 -3.64 2.14
CA GLN A 121 11.89 -4.46 0.93
C GLN A 121 10.54 -5.03 0.49
N GLY A 122 9.63 -5.29 1.43
CA GLY A 122 8.29 -5.81 1.17
C GLY A 122 7.23 -4.76 0.90
N PHE A 123 7.60 -3.49 0.78
CA PHE A 123 6.66 -2.42 0.45
C PHE A 123 6.89 -1.91 -0.97
N ILE A 124 5.79 -1.59 -1.65
CA ILE A 124 5.80 -0.96 -2.97
C ILE A 124 5.34 0.48 -2.86
N ASN A 125 6.15 1.40 -3.35
CA ASN A 125 5.73 2.77 -3.57
C ASN A 125 4.97 2.88 -4.89
N VAL A 126 3.91 3.66 -4.89
CA VAL A 126 3.14 4.07 -6.07
C VAL A 126 3.16 5.57 -6.15
N ILE A 127 3.46 6.09 -7.34
CA ILE A 127 3.41 7.53 -7.61
C ILE A 127 2.73 7.80 -8.96
N HIS A 128 2.14 8.98 -9.09
CA HIS A 128 1.81 9.56 -10.39
C HIS A 128 3.02 10.33 -10.90
N ASN A 129 3.52 9.99 -12.09
CA ASN A 129 4.57 10.77 -12.72
C ASN A 129 4.01 12.12 -13.20
N LYS A 130 4.89 12.99 -13.72
CA LYS A 130 4.49 14.34 -14.21
C LYS A 130 3.50 14.29 -15.39
N GLU A 131 3.40 13.16 -16.07
CA GLU A 131 2.51 12.91 -17.22
C GLU A 131 1.19 12.25 -16.80
N GLY A 132 1.00 11.95 -15.51
CA GLY A 132 -0.20 11.30 -14.96
C GLY A 132 -0.19 9.77 -15.05
N HIS A 133 0.90 9.16 -15.50
CA HIS A 133 1.06 7.70 -15.48
C HIS A 133 1.35 7.19 -14.07
N ILE A 134 0.78 6.04 -13.73
CA ILE A 134 1.02 5.36 -12.45
C ILE A 134 2.31 4.55 -12.57
N ILE A 135 3.27 4.84 -11.69
CA ILE A 135 4.56 4.16 -11.59
C ILE A 135 4.67 3.48 -10.24
N PHE A 136 5.16 2.25 -10.25
CA PHE A 136 5.46 1.40 -9.12
C PHE A 136 6.98 1.24 -8.96
N GLY A 137 7.40 1.02 -7.72
CA GLY A 137 8.78 0.75 -7.37
C GLY A 137 8.89 0.21 -5.96
N SER A 138 10.03 -0.36 -5.60
CA SER A 138 10.28 -0.78 -4.23
C SER A 138 10.36 0.44 -3.32
N ALA A 139 9.83 0.33 -2.10
CA ALA A 139 9.94 1.39 -1.10
C ALA A 139 11.31 1.42 -0.42
N GLU A 140 12.10 0.35 -0.55
CA GLU A 140 13.45 0.26 0.01
C GLU A 140 14.38 1.35 -0.55
N LYS A 141 15.26 1.87 0.30
CA LYS A 141 16.09 3.03 -0.03
C LYS A 141 17.02 2.74 -1.20
N GLY A 142 17.06 3.66 -2.16
CA GLY A 142 17.88 3.53 -3.36
C GLY A 142 17.37 2.50 -4.37
N SER A 143 16.13 2.01 -4.21
CA SER A 143 15.49 1.17 -5.22
C SER A 143 15.02 1.99 -6.43
N GLN A 144 14.92 1.33 -7.58
CA GLN A 144 14.41 1.94 -8.80
C GLN A 144 12.88 2.09 -8.77
N MET A 145 12.41 3.17 -9.41
CA MET A 145 10.99 3.49 -9.61
C MET A 145 10.72 3.59 -11.11
N ASN A 146 10.68 2.44 -11.78
CA ASN A 146 10.66 2.35 -13.25
C ASN A 146 9.55 1.42 -13.78
N SER A 147 8.71 0.86 -12.92
CA SER A 147 7.66 -0.07 -13.34
C SER A 147 6.36 0.69 -13.60
N GLN A 148 5.92 0.79 -14.85
CA GLN A 148 4.73 1.55 -15.21
C GLN A 148 3.50 0.64 -15.27
N LEU A 149 2.34 1.15 -14.84
CA LEU A 149 1.05 0.51 -15.08
C LEU A 149 0.72 0.50 -16.58
N GLU A 150 0.57 -0.68 -17.17
CA GLU A 150 0.21 -0.83 -18.58
C GLU A 150 -1.30 -1.04 -18.78
N GLY A 151 -1.96 -1.68 -17.81
CA GLY A 151 -3.40 -1.92 -17.92
C GLY A 151 -3.97 -2.90 -16.90
N VAL A 152 -5.25 -3.21 -17.06
CA VAL A 152 -5.97 -4.22 -16.28
C VAL A 152 -6.02 -5.50 -17.08
N VAL A 153 -5.59 -6.61 -16.47
CA VAL A 153 -5.75 -7.95 -17.02
C VAL A 153 -7.08 -8.52 -16.54
N VAL A 154 -7.29 -8.52 -15.22
CA VAL A 154 -8.52 -9.00 -14.57
C VAL A 154 -8.87 -8.06 -13.44
N ALA A 155 -10.16 -7.74 -13.28
CA ALA A 155 -10.65 -7.04 -12.09
C ALA A 155 -11.95 -7.69 -11.61
N GLN A 156 -11.90 -8.24 -10.41
CA GLN A 156 -13.06 -8.68 -9.63
C GLN A 156 -13.16 -7.80 -8.39
N PRO A 157 -14.04 -6.78 -8.40
CA PRO A 157 -14.14 -5.80 -7.33
C PRO A 157 -14.16 -6.43 -5.94
N TYR A 158 -13.40 -5.84 -5.02
CA TYR A 158 -13.27 -6.25 -3.61
C TYR A 158 -12.52 -7.57 -3.35
N ASN A 159 -12.15 -8.33 -4.39
CA ASN A 159 -11.50 -9.64 -4.24
C ASN A 159 -10.12 -9.71 -4.89
N ILE A 160 -10.04 -9.64 -6.21
CA ILE A 160 -8.76 -9.75 -6.92
C ILE A 160 -8.68 -8.74 -8.05
N SER A 161 -7.54 -8.09 -8.17
CA SER A 161 -7.17 -7.28 -9.33
C SER A 161 -5.82 -7.77 -9.84
N ILE A 162 -5.72 -8.02 -11.15
CA ILE A 162 -4.49 -8.36 -11.83
C ILE A 162 -4.17 -7.20 -12.77
N LEU A 163 -3.06 -6.51 -12.51
CA LEU A 163 -2.63 -5.33 -13.25
C LEU A 163 -1.34 -5.66 -13.99
N SER A 164 -1.25 -5.29 -15.27
CA SER A 164 0.00 -5.45 -16.04
C SER A 164 0.95 -4.31 -15.72
N ILE A 165 2.22 -4.63 -15.52
CA ILE A 165 3.29 -3.65 -15.30
C ILE A 165 4.47 -3.90 -16.24
N SER A 166 5.18 -2.82 -16.57
CA SER A 166 6.23 -2.82 -17.59
C SER A 166 7.61 -3.31 -17.13
N SER A 167 7.84 -3.52 -15.83
CA SER A 167 9.15 -3.97 -15.33
C SER A 167 9.04 -4.65 -13.96
N PRO A 168 9.89 -5.65 -13.65
CA PRO A 168 9.88 -6.30 -12.35
C PRO A 168 10.29 -5.33 -11.25
N ILE A 169 9.59 -5.38 -10.12
CA ILE A 169 9.91 -4.60 -8.93
C ILE A 169 10.82 -5.42 -8.02
N ILE A 170 12.10 -5.06 -7.99
CA ILE A 170 13.13 -5.75 -7.23
C ILE A 170 13.64 -4.80 -6.15
N ALA A 171 13.46 -5.17 -4.88
CA ALA A 171 14.02 -4.41 -3.77
C ALA A 171 15.51 -4.70 -3.60
N ASN A 172 16.28 -3.70 -3.17
CA ASN A 172 17.70 -3.88 -2.89
C ASN A 172 17.90 -4.91 -1.78
N GLY A 173 18.79 -5.89 -2.01
CA GLY A 173 19.07 -6.97 -1.06
C GLY A 173 18.03 -8.09 -1.00
N ILE A 174 16.99 -8.10 -1.84
CA ILE A 174 15.94 -9.14 -1.84
C ILE A 174 16.47 -10.55 -2.14
N ASP A 175 17.59 -10.63 -2.87
CA ASP A 175 18.31 -11.87 -3.16
C ASP A 175 19.29 -12.29 -2.05
N GLY A 176 19.29 -11.58 -0.92
CA GLY A 176 20.25 -11.78 0.18
C GLY A 176 21.60 -11.12 -0.06
N ASN A 177 21.81 -10.50 -1.22
CA ASN A 177 23.05 -9.83 -1.57
C ASN A 177 22.85 -8.31 -1.46
N TRP A 178 23.01 -7.78 -0.25
CA TRP A 178 22.94 -6.33 -0.01
C TRP A 178 24.11 -5.66 -0.74
N THR A 179 23.80 -4.98 -1.85
CA THR A 179 24.76 -4.11 -2.53
C THR A 179 24.27 -2.67 -2.34
N PRO A 180 24.89 -1.90 -1.43
CA PRO A 180 24.62 -0.47 -1.36
C PRO A 180 24.92 0.12 -2.73
N MET A 181 23.92 0.69 -3.41
CA MET A 181 24.24 1.56 -4.55
C MET A 181 25.04 2.75 -3.99
N PRO A 182 26.15 3.14 -4.65
CA PRO A 182 26.86 4.34 -4.22
C PRO A 182 25.85 5.51 -4.21
N PRO A 183 25.91 6.39 -3.20
CA PRO A 183 25.09 7.59 -3.23
C PRO A 183 25.33 8.29 -4.57
N MET A 184 24.27 8.72 -5.25
CA MET A 184 24.43 9.61 -6.41
C MET A 184 25.31 10.75 -5.93
N SER A 185 26.55 10.82 -6.44
CA SER A 185 27.42 11.94 -6.15
C SER A 185 26.67 13.19 -6.59
N ALA A 186 26.27 14.00 -5.61
CA ALA A 186 25.80 15.34 -5.90
C ALA A 186 26.87 16.01 -6.79
N PRO A 187 26.49 16.81 -7.80
CA PRO A 187 27.47 17.55 -8.59
C PRO A 187 28.35 18.33 -7.62
N SER A 188 29.66 18.01 -7.59
CA SER A 188 30.60 18.71 -6.72
C SER A 188 30.59 20.19 -7.08
N PRO A 189 30.36 21.10 -6.12
CA PRO A 189 30.60 22.50 -6.33
C PRO A 189 32.12 22.71 -6.40
N ASP A 190 32.52 23.45 -7.43
CA ASP A 190 33.80 24.14 -7.57
C ASP A 190 35.06 23.30 -7.79
N ALA A 191 35.33 23.04 -9.08
CA ALA A 191 36.68 23.17 -9.62
C ALA A 191 37.08 24.66 -9.58
N ALA A 192 37.62 25.11 -8.45
CA ALA A 192 38.36 26.37 -8.36
C ALA A 192 39.80 26.05 -7.91
N SER A 193 40.71 26.28 -8.86
CA SER A 193 42.15 26.12 -8.86
C SER A 193 42.87 26.42 -7.54
N SER A 194 43.75 25.51 -7.13
CA SER A 194 44.82 25.75 -6.16
C SER A 194 45.93 26.62 -6.79
N PRO A 195 46.68 27.37 -5.97
CA PRO A 195 48.13 27.40 -6.16
C PRO A 195 48.87 26.85 -4.94
N THR A 196 49.91 26.08 -5.28
CA THR A 196 51.07 25.65 -4.51
C THR A 196 51.69 26.75 -3.65
N ASP A 197 52.18 26.40 -2.47
CA ASP A 197 53.58 26.69 -2.12
C ASP A 197 54.09 25.84 -0.93
N ASP A 198 55.41 25.69 -0.96
CA ASP A 198 56.30 24.80 -0.21
C ASP A 198 56.27 24.89 1.34
N ALA A 199 56.78 23.80 1.94
CA ALA A 199 57.18 23.61 3.33
C ALA A 199 58.20 24.68 3.84
N PRO A 200 58.59 24.79 5.14
CA PRO A 200 58.67 23.70 6.13
C PRO A 200 58.34 24.03 7.61
N ALA A 201 58.34 22.95 8.41
CA ALA A 201 58.18 22.91 9.85
C ALA A 201 59.43 23.36 10.63
N SER A 202 59.22 23.96 11.81
CA SER A 202 60.06 24.01 13.04
C SER A 202 59.49 25.12 13.94
N ALA A 203 59.53 25.15 15.26
CA ALA A 203 59.84 24.22 16.35
C ALA A 203 59.47 24.98 17.65
N GLU A 204 59.30 24.24 18.75
CA GLU A 204 59.52 24.65 20.15
C GLU A 204 58.54 25.61 20.90
N SER A 205 58.00 25.02 21.99
CA SER A 205 57.63 25.58 23.32
C SER A 205 58.69 26.56 23.89
N PRO A 206 58.48 27.36 24.98
CA PRO A 206 57.66 27.03 26.17
C PRO A 206 56.93 28.18 26.91
N GLU A 207 56.19 27.77 27.96
CA GLU A 207 55.83 28.48 29.23
C GLU A 207 55.01 29.80 29.14
N VAL A 208 54.00 30.08 29.95
CA VAL A 208 53.87 29.94 31.42
C VAL A 208 52.38 30.00 31.85
N THR A 209 52.00 29.13 32.80
CA THR A 209 51.25 29.35 34.07
C THR A 209 50.60 30.74 34.31
N VAL A 210 49.48 30.99 35.00
CA VAL A 210 48.49 30.35 35.92
C VAL A 210 47.40 31.46 36.10
N THR A 211 46.12 31.26 36.37
CA THR A 211 45.49 30.90 37.66
C THR A 211 43.95 30.92 37.49
N ASP A 212 43.29 29.91 38.06
CA ASP A 212 42.02 29.89 38.82
C ASP A 212 40.96 31.00 38.70
N ALA A 213 39.71 30.62 38.40
CA ALA A 213 38.56 30.52 39.34
C ALA A 213 37.69 31.81 39.27
N ASP A 214 36.37 31.83 39.42
CA ASP A 214 35.43 30.96 40.10
C ASP A 214 34.01 31.27 39.54
N ALA A 215 33.05 30.36 39.74
CA ALA A 215 31.60 30.63 39.61
C ALA A 215 31.12 31.36 40.92
N PRO A 216 29.82 31.60 41.25
CA PRO A 216 28.55 31.19 40.63
C PRO A 216 27.37 32.22 40.66
N SER A 217 26.24 31.78 40.07
CA SER A 217 24.80 32.05 40.31
C SER A 217 24.23 33.41 40.76
N SER A 218 23.05 33.77 40.20
CA SER A 218 21.86 34.24 40.95
C SER A 218 20.60 34.25 40.06
N ASP A 219 19.49 33.72 40.61
CA ASP A 219 18.09 33.82 40.17
C ASP A 219 17.56 35.27 40.13
N ASP A 220 16.53 35.55 39.30
CA ASP A 220 15.38 36.35 39.74
C ASP A 220 14.13 36.10 38.86
N THR A 221 12.97 36.25 39.49
CA THR A 221 11.61 35.88 39.09
C THR A 221 10.75 37.14 38.92
N SER A 222 9.58 36.99 38.29
CA SER A 222 8.37 37.86 38.35
C SER A 222 8.21 38.96 37.27
N PRO A 223 6.98 39.50 37.05
CA PRO A 223 5.67 38.85 37.03
C PRO A 223 4.77 39.32 35.83
N ASN A 224 3.65 38.63 35.61
CA ASN A 224 2.52 39.08 34.77
C ASN A 224 1.59 40.03 35.59
N PRO A 225 0.76 40.90 34.97
CA PRO A 225 -0.68 40.61 34.96
C PRO A 225 -1.55 41.21 33.81
N ALA A 226 -2.62 40.47 33.48
CA ALA A 226 -3.97 40.87 32.98
C ALA A 226 -4.06 41.61 31.61
N GLU A 227 -5.02 41.41 30.70
CA GLU A 227 -6.49 41.26 30.82
C GLU A 227 -7.07 40.38 29.70
N ALA A 228 -8.12 39.62 30.04
CA ALA A 228 -9.26 39.26 29.17
C ALA A 228 -10.49 40.01 29.76
N PRO A 229 -11.61 40.27 29.05
CA PRO A 229 -12.48 39.25 28.43
C PRO A 229 -13.14 39.80 27.13
N ALA A 230 -14.16 39.27 26.44
CA ALA A 230 -15.12 38.19 26.58
C ALA A 230 -15.77 37.94 25.19
N ASP A 231 -16.42 36.78 25.03
CA ASP A 231 -17.74 36.57 24.36
C ASP A 231 -18.04 37.16 22.97
N SER A 232 -18.71 36.48 22.03
CA SER A 232 -19.52 35.26 22.07
C SER A 232 -19.81 34.80 20.63
N PRO A 233 -20.17 33.51 20.41
CA PRO A 233 -20.64 32.96 19.14
C PRO A 233 -22.17 33.05 19.01
N ASN A 234 -22.71 33.21 17.78
CA ASN A 234 -24.14 32.96 17.52
C ASN A 234 -24.40 32.50 16.07
N SER A 235 -24.48 31.18 15.88
CA SER A 235 -25.65 30.31 15.56
C SER A 235 -26.81 30.81 14.63
N PRO A 236 -27.81 29.98 14.27
CA PRO A 236 -28.06 29.55 12.88
C PRO A 236 -29.52 29.76 12.38
N ALA A 237 -29.79 29.22 11.18
CA ALA A 237 -31.08 28.76 10.63
C ALA A 237 -32.07 29.79 10.06
N ASP A 238 -32.50 29.54 8.82
CA ASP A 238 -33.93 29.49 8.50
C ASP A 238 -34.18 28.58 7.28
N ALA A 239 -35.33 27.91 7.31
CA ALA A 239 -35.77 26.85 6.42
C ALA A 239 -37.12 27.18 5.75
N ALA A 240 -37.40 26.45 4.65
CA ALA A 240 -38.71 26.20 4.00
C ALA A 240 -39.26 27.35 3.10
N ASP A 241 -39.97 27.15 1.98
CA ASP A 241 -40.61 25.99 1.34
C ASP A 241 -40.96 26.30 -0.14
N ALA A 242 -41.39 25.26 -0.89
CA ALA A 242 -42.34 25.25 -2.03
C ALA A 242 -41.86 25.21 -3.52
N GLN A 243 -41.70 23.98 -4.04
CA GLN A 243 -42.59 23.27 -4.99
C GLN A 243 -42.83 23.77 -6.46
N GLN A 244 -42.32 23.00 -7.47
CA GLN A 244 -43.03 22.08 -8.43
C GLN A 244 -42.68 22.12 -9.95
N LYS A 245 -42.67 20.89 -10.53
CA LYS A 245 -42.88 20.43 -11.94
C LYS A 245 -41.68 20.47 -12.91
N SER A 246 -41.33 19.43 -13.70
CA SER A 246 -42.10 18.31 -14.29
C SER A 246 -41.26 17.05 -14.63
N ALA A 247 -41.93 15.90 -14.53
CA ALA A 247 -41.89 14.63 -15.27
C ALA A 247 -40.70 14.22 -16.19
N ALA A 248 -40.20 12.99 -15.98
CA ALA A 248 -40.11 11.96 -17.03
C ALA A 248 -40.03 10.55 -16.41
N VAL A 249 -40.86 9.65 -16.92
CA VAL A 249 -41.04 8.25 -16.54
C VAL A 249 -40.15 7.35 -17.42
N VAL A 250 -39.45 6.36 -16.85
CA VAL A 250 -39.16 5.06 -17.50
C VAL A 250 -39.00 3.97 -16.43
N SER A 251 -39.83 2.94 -16.57
CA SER A 251 -39.89 1.62 -15.92
C SER A 251 -38.50 0.95 -15.77
N GLY A 252 -38.12 0.23 -14.72
CA GLY A 252 -38.90 -0.56 -13.77
C GLY A 252 -38.69 -2.06 -14.06
N VAL A 253 -37.69 -2.70 -13.42
CA VAL A 253 -37.69 -4.11 -12.99
C VAL A 253 -36.73 -4.21 -11.79
N SER A 254 -37.26 -4.42 -10.59
CA SER A 254 -36.47 -4.81 -9.41
C SER A 254 -37.15 -6.02 -8.79
N LEU A 255 -36.52 -7.19 -8.88
CA LEU A 255 -37.01 -8.44 -8.29
C LEU A 255 -36.72 -8.43 -6.79
N ALA A 256 -37.73 -8.10 -5.98
CA ALA A 256 -37.71 -8.35 -4.55
C ALA A 256 -38.33 -9.73 -4.27
N TRP A 257 -37.53 -10.67 -3.79
CA TRP A 257 -37.98 -11.96 -3.28
C TRP A 257 -38.49 -11.77 -1.85
N THR A 258 -39.80 -11.86 -1.63
CA THR A 258 -40.40 -11.92 -0.30
C THR A 258 -40.60 -13.37 0.12
N VAL A 259 -39.94 -13.79 1.20
CA VAL A 259 -40.16 -15.09 1.84
C VAL A 259 -41.31 -14.93 2.84
N ALA A 260 -42.46 -15.54 2.54
CA ALA A 260 -43.58 -15.64 3.47
C ALA A 260 -43.42 -16.88 4.37
N LEU A 261 -43.31 -16.66 5.67
CA LEU A 261 -43.32 -17.70 6.70
C LEU A 261 -44.79 -17.95 7.12
N ALA A 262 -45.36 -19.10 6.79
CA ALA A 262 -46.69 -19.50 7.24
C ALA A 262 -46.57 -20.54 8.37
N SER A 263 -46.96 -20.14 9.58
CA SER A 263 -47.22 -21.03 10.70
C SER A 263 -48.65 -21.56 10.60
N LEU A 264 -48.84 -22.89 10.54
CA LEU A 264 -50.15 -23.50 10.69
C LEU A 264 -50.16 -24.40 11.93
N VAL A 265 -50.98 -24.01 12.91
CA VAL A 265 -51.41 -24.82 14.06
C VAL A 265 -52.90 -25.10 13.86
N ALA A 266 -53.28 -26.38 13.79
CA ALA A 266 -54.63 -26.90 14.04
C ALA A 266 -54.44 -28.40 14.35
N ALA A 267 -54.61 -28.90 15.58
CA ALA A 267 -55.85 -29.08 16.34
C ALA A 267 -56.80 -30.14 15.74
N SER A 268 -56.80 -31.30 16.40
CA SER A 268 -57.90 -32.26 16.59
C SER A 268 -58.25 -33.24 15.46
N LEU A 269 -57.79 -34.48 15.60
CA LEU A 269 -58.61 -35.67 15.89
C LEU A 269 -57.76 -36.70 16.66
#